data_AF-A0A357EXW7-F1
#
_entry.id   AF-A0A357EXW7-F1
#
_cell.length_a   1.000
_cell.length_b   1.000
_cell.length_c   1.000
_cell.angle_alpha   90.00
_cell.angle_beta   90.00
_cell.angle_gamma   90.00
#
_symmetry.space_group_name_H-M   'P 1'
#
loop_
_entity.id
_entity.type
_entity.pdbx_description
1 polymer ?
#
loop_
_entity_poly.entity_id
_entity_poly.type
_entity_poly.pdbx_seq_one_letter_code
_entity_poly.pdbx_strand_id
1 'polypeptide(L)'
;MFYVLIYLVGTITESEFARICEGIRNDGDSICRHNPIGTREETLLWMLMSCLAGYLSLADSEMPCFPGRPTAETYRDAILFMLRGRQKGDFEIEPFLERVLEQ
;
A
#
# COMPACT_ATOMS: atom_id res chain seq x y z
N MET A 1 27.78 20.19 -13.96
CA MET A 1 27.94 19.00 -13.10
C MET A 1 26.63 18.80 -12.36
N PHE A 2 25.70 18.06 -12.97
CA PHE A 2 24.38 17.82 -12.36
C PHE A 2 24.55 16.72 -11.33
N TYR A 3 24.31 17.03 -10.06
CA TYR A 3 24.17 16.04 -9.01
C TYR A 3 22.94 15.18 -9.33
N VAL A 4 23.16 14.00 -9.91
CA VAL A 4 22.15 12.95 -9.91
C VAL A 4 22.16 12.39 -8.50
N LEU A 5 21.38 13.01 -7.62
CA LEU A 5 20.91 12.36 -6.40
C LEU A 5 20.01 11.21 -6.89
N ILE A 6 20.63 10.05 -7.10
CA ILE A 6 19.90 8.79 -7.22
C ILE A 6 19.31 8.55 -5.83
N TYR A 7 18.14 9.14 -5.57
CA TYR A 7 17.26 8.57 -4.56
C TYR A 7 17.00 7.15 -5.06
N LEU A 8 17.43 6.15 -4.29
CA LEU A 8 17.01 4.76 -4.49
C LEU A 8 15.49 4.75 -4.27
N VAL A 9 14.74 5.03 -5.33
CA VAL A 9 13.29 4.89 -5.31
C VAL A 9 13.04 3.40 -5.15
N GLY A 10 12.51 2.99 -3.99
CA GLY A 10 12.15 1.61 -3.73
C GLY A 10 11.24 1.11 -4.86
N THR A 11 11.57 -0.04 -5.43
CA THR A 11 10.74 -0.71 -6.45
C THR A 11 10.23 -2.03 -5.90
N ILE A 12 9.09 -2.49 -6.40
CA ILE A 12 8.46 -3.73 -5.96
C ILE A 12 8.10 -4.62 -7.15
N THR A 13 8.43 -5.90 -7.08
CA THR A 13 7.97 -6.91 -8.05
C THR A 13 6.55 -7.38 -7.71
N GLU A 14 5.85 -7.95 -8.69
CA GLU A 14 4.55 -8.60 -8.48
C GLU A 14 4.59 -9.63 -7.34
N SER A 15 5.65 -10.45 -7.28
CA SER A 15 5.80 -11.50 -6.25
C SER A 15 5.97 -10.95 -4.83
N GLU A 16 6.61 -9.79 -4.70
CA GLU A 16 6.79 -9.11 -3.41
C GLU A 16 5.49 -8.44 -2.98
N PHE A 17 4.80 -7.77 -3.91
CA PHE A 17 3.50 -7.17 -3.67
C PHE A 17 2.46 -8.22 -3.27
N ALA A 18 2.42 -9.34 -3.99
CA ALA A 18 1.56 -10.48 -3.68
C ALA A 18 1.82 -11.03 -2.27
N ARG A 19 3.10 -11.15 -1.87
CA ARG A 19 3.48 -11.65 -0.54
C ARG A 19 3.00 -10.71 0.56
N ILE A 20 3.12 -9.39 0.38
CA ILE A 20 2.62 -8.41 1.35
C ILE A 20 1.09 -8.52 1.45
N CYS A 21 0.38 -8.52 0.32
CA CYS A 21 -1.08 -8.66 0.28
C CYS A 21 -1.55 -9.94 0.98
N GLU A 22 -0.90 -11.08 0.71
CA GLU A 22 -1.23 -12.35 1.35
C GLU A 22 -0.98 -12.34 2.86
N GLY A 23 0.09 -11.66 3.32
CA GLY A 23 0.35 -11.46 4.75
C GLY A 23 -0.78 -10.68 5.43
N ILE A 24 -1.18 -9.54 4.84
CA ILE A 24 -2.30 -8.73 5.36
C ILE A 24 -3.60 -9.52 5.36
N ARG A 25 -3.85 -10.30 4.30
CA ARG A 25 -5.04 -11.13 4.21
C ARG A 25 -5.09 -12.15 5.35
N ASN A 26 -4.02 -12.93 5.52
CA ASN A 26 -3.97 -13.99 6.53
C ASN A 26 -4.06 -13.46 7.97
N ASP A 27 -3.55 -12.26 8.22
CA ASP A 27 -3.59 -11.61 9.52
C ASP A 27 -4.82 -10.70 9.71
N GLY A 28 -5.77 -10.68 8.77
CA GLY A 28 -6.82 -9.67 8.67
C GLY A 28 -7.67 -9.51 9.93
N ASP A 29 -8.08 -10.62 10.56
CA ASP A 29 -8.83 -10.58 11.83
C ASP A 29 -8.03 -10.01 13.00
N SER A 30 -6.73 -10.33 13.05
CA SER A 30 -5.83 -9.80 14.06
C SER A 30 -5.63 -8.29 13.85
N ILE A 31 -5.38 -7.88 12.60
CA ILE A 31 -5.20 -6.48 12.21
C ILE A 31 -6.45 -5.67 12.61
N CYS A 32 -7.64 -6.14 12.24
CA CYS A 32 -8.90 -5.44 12.54
C CYS A 32 -9.21 -5.38 14.05
N ARG A 33 -8.82 -6.40 14.82
CA ARG A 33 -8.99 -6.41 16.28
C ARG A 33 -8.14 -5.34 16.97
N HIS A 34 -6.92 -5.12 16.49
CA HIS A 34 -5.97 -4.22 17.14
C HIS A 34 -5.99 -2.78 16.57
N ASN A 35 -6.56 -2.56 15.38
CA ASN A 35 -6.55 -1.28 14.69
C ASN A 35 -7.94 -0.86 14.19
N PRO A 36 -8.90 -0.50 15.09
CA PRO A 36 -10.25 -0.14 14.68
C PRO A 36 -10.32 1.30 14.14
N ILE A 37 -9.74 1.54 12.96
CA ILE A 37 -9.69 2.87 12.31
C ILE A 37 -11.00 3.15 11.55
N GLY A 38 -11.71 2.11 11.15
CA GLY A 38 -12.93 2.21 10.36
C GLY A 38 -13.56 0.86 10.06
N THR A 39 -14.09 0.69 8.86
CA THR A 39 -14.55 -0.61 8.36
C THR A 39 -13.39 -1.60 8.24
N ARG A 40 -13.70 -2.88 8.05
CA ARG A 40 -12.69 -3.91 7.78
C ARG A 40 -11.84 -3.52 6.57
N GLU A 41 -12.49 -3.14 5.46
CA GLU A 41 -11.83 -2.74 4.22
C GLU A 41 -10.89 -1.55 4.44
N GLU A 42 -11.38 -0.49 5.10
CA GLU A 42 -10.58 0.69 5.44
C GLU A 42 -9.35 0.31 6.26
N THR A 43 -9.51 -0.59 7.22
CA THR A 43 -8.42 -1.02 8.11
C THR A 43 -7.37 -1.85 7.37
N LEU A 44 -7.80 -2.80 6.53
CA LEU A 44 -6.88 -3.66 5.77
C LEU A 44 -6.11 -2.86 4.71
N LEU A 45 -6.79 -1.95 3.99
CA LEU A 45 -6.15 -1.09 3.01
C LEU A 45 -5.20 -0.08 3.67
N TRP A 46 -5.58 0.49 4.82
CA TRP A 46 -4.67 1.33 5.60
C TRP A 46 -3.41 0.58 6.04
N MET A 47 -3.55 -0.66 6.49
CA MET A 47 -2.40 -1.49 6.88
C MET A 47 -1.52 -1.81 5.68
N LEU A 48 -2.10 -2.20 4.54
CA LEU A 48 -1.36 -2.45 3.30
C LEU A 48 -0.59 -1.20 2.87
N MET A 49 -1.24 -0.03 2.84
CA MET A 49 -0.61 1.26 2.53
C MET A 49 0.58 1.53 3.48
N SER A 50 0.41 1.31 4.78
CA SER A 50 1.46 1.52 5.78
C SER A 50 2.65 0.57 5.58
N CYS A 51 2.39 -0.70 5.27
CA CYS A 51 3.44 -1.67 4.91
C CYS A 51 4.20 -1.27 3.64
N LEU A 52 3.49 -0.79 2.61
CA LEU A 52 4.09 -0.32 1.37
C LEU A 52 4.95 0.92 1.57
N ALA A 53 4.50 1.88 2.38
CA ALA A 53 5.29 3.06 2.72
C ALA A 53 6.65 2.67 3.34
N GLY A 54 6.64 1.74 4.29
CA GLY A 54 7.86 1.21 4.90
C GLY A 54 8.71 0.40 3.92
N TYR A 55 8.10 -0.50 3.15
CA TYR A 55 8.80 -1.34 2.18
C TYR A 55 9.51 -0.53 1.09
N LEU A 56 8.83 0.47 0.54
CA LEU A 56 9.36 1.35 -0.51
C LEU A 56 10.26 2.46 0.04
N SER A 57 10.40 2.55 1.37
CA SER A 57 11.16 3.61 2.06
C SER A 57 10.75 5.01 1.61
N LEU A 58 9.44 5.26 1.51
CA LEU A 58 8.92 6.55 1.06
C LEU A 58 9.29 7.66 2.05
N ALA A 59 9.67 8.81 1.53
CA ALA A 59 9.84 10.01 2.35
C ALA A 59 8.49 10.56 2.80
N ASP A 60 8.47 11.33 3.90
CA ASP A 60 7.24 11.97 4.41
C ASP A 60 6.54 12.84 3.35
N SER A 61 7.29 13.44 2.43
CA SER A 61 6.76 14.25 1.32
C SER A 61 6.06 13.43 0.23
N GLU A 62 6.31 12.12 0.17
CA GLU A 62 5.70 11.18 -0.78
C GLU A 62 4.48 10.47 -0.19
N MET A 63 4.26 10.61 1.13
CA MET A 63 3.13 10.02 1.81
C MET A 63 1.82 10.71 1.42
N PRO A 64 0.77 9.96 1.03
CA PRO A 64 -0.53 10.52 0.76
C PRO A 64 -1.08 11.29 1.98
N CYS A 65 -1.54 12.52 1.74
CA CYS A 65 -2.23 13.31 2.74
C CYS A 65 -3.72 13.39 2.40
N PHE A 66 -4.57 13.03 3.34
CA PHE A 66 -6.02 12.96 3.13
C PHE A 66 -6.71 14.18 3.73
N PRO A 67 -7.41 15.02 2.93
CA PRO A 67 -8.24 16.08 3.47
C PRO A 67 -9.54 15.49 4.03
N GLY A 68 -9.55 15.15 5.32
CA GLY A 68 -10.74 14.66 6.02
C GLY A 68 -10.65 13.20 6.45
N ARG A 69 -11.80 12.50 6.53
CA ARG A 69 -11.87 11.09 6.94
C ARG A 69 -11.66 10.20 5.71
N PRO A 70 -10.57 9.41 5.63
CA PRO A 70 -10.33 8.51 4.51
C PRO A 70 -11.39 7.41 4.45
N THR A 71 -11.74 6.99 3.23
CA THR A 71 -12.59 5.83 2.92
C THR A 71 -11.76 4.69 2.33
N ALA A 72 -12.37 3.51 2.13
CA ALA A 72 -11.71 2.40 1.43
C ALA A 72 -11.22 2.80 0.01
N GLU A 73 -12.05 3.50 -0.75
CA GLU A 73 -11.69 4.07 -2.07
C GLU A 73 -10.50 5.03 -1.96
N THR A 74 -10.50 5.90 -0.95
CA THR A 74 -9.40 6.83 -0.69
C THR A 74 -8.07 6.10 -0.46
N TYR A 75 -8.08 4.98 0.28
CA TYR A 75 -6.87 4.17 0.49
C TYR A 75 -6.46 3.40 -0.76
N ARG A 76 -7.40 2.91 -1.57
CA ARG A 76 -7.12 2.28 -2.87
C ARG A 76 -6.36 3.23 -3.78
N ASP A 77 -6.89 4.44 -3.97
CA ASP A 77 -6.27 5.47 -4.80
C ASP A 77 -4.87 5.83 -4.31
N ALA A 78 -4.69 5.92 -2.99
CA ALA A 78 -3.40 6.18 -2.37
C ALA A 78 -2.37 5.07 -2.66
N ILE A 79 -2.77 3.81 -2.56
CA ILE A 79 -1.90 2.66 -2.88
C ILE A 79 -1.50 2.69 -4.35
N LEU A 80 -2.46 2.89 -5.26
CA LEU A 80 -2.18 3.01 -6.70
C LEU A 80 -1.22 4.16 -7.00
N PHE A 81 -1.41 5.30 -6.35
CA PHE A 81 -0.53 6.46 -6.48
C PHE A 81 0.89 6.17 -5.98
N MET A 82 1.03 5.57 -4.79
CA MET A 82 2.34 5.20 -4.22
C MET A 82 3.10 4.23 -5.11
N LEU A 83 2.41 3.29 -5.75
CA LEU A 83 3.02 2.29 -6.63
C LEU A 83 3.34 2.83 -8.04
N ARG A 84 2.84 4.01 -8.41
CA ARG A 84 3.09 4.61 -9.73
C ARG A 84 4.57 4.88 -9.96
N GLY A 85 5.14 4.24 -10.99
CA GLY A 85 6.56 4.34 -11.32
C GLY A 85 7.49 3.54 -10.41
N ARG A 86 6.94 2.73 -9.48
CA ARG A 86 7.70 1.86 -8.56
C ARG A 86 7.49 0.37 -8.82
N GLN A 87 6.58 0.01 -9.73
CA GLN A 87 6.43 -1.37 -10.17
C GLN A 87 7.66 -1.81 -10.99
N LYS A 88 8.26 -2.92 -10.59
CA LYS A 88 9.34 -3.57 -11.33
C LYS A 88 8.73 -4.58 -12.30
N GLY A 89 8.43 -4.10 -13.50
CA GLY A 89 7.60 -4.80 -14.48
C GLY A 89 6.20 -4.20 -14.52
N ASP A 90 5.37 -4.69 -15.44
CA ASP A 90 3.99 -4.27 -15.60
C ASP A 90 3.11 -5.37 -15.00
N PHE A 91 2.41 -5.07 -13.90
CA PHE A 91 1.47 -6.01 -13.28
C PHE A 91 0.25 -5.29 -12.72
N GLU A 92 -0.89 -5.97 -12.79
CA GLU A 92 -2.17 -5.40 -12.35
C GLU A 92 -2.28 -5.43 -10.82
N ILE A 93 -2.45 -4.25 -10.21
CA ILE A 93 -2.54 -4.10 -8.75
C ILE A 93 -3.92 -4.50 -8.22
N GLU A 94 -4.97 -4.10 -8.94
CA GLU A 94 -6.38 -4.22 -8.51
C GLU A 94 -6.77 -5.64 -8.08
N PRO A 95 -6.41 -6.73 -8.79
CA PRO A 95 -6.77 -8.09 -8.37
C PRO A 95 -6.19 -8.50 -7.01
N PHE A 96 -5.01 -7.98 -6.64
CA PHE A 96 -4.44 -8.24 -5.32
C PHE A 96 -5.17 -7.48 -4.23
N LEU A 97 -5.64 -6.26 -4.52
CA LEU A 97 -6.44 -5.48 -3.58
C LEU A 97 -7.78 -6.17 -3.30
N GLU A 98 -8.49 -6.64 -4.34
CA GLU A 98 -9.72 -7.42 -4.14
C GLU A 98 -9.46 -8.64 -3.25
N ARG A 99 -8.40 -9.39 -3.55
CA ARG A 99 -8.03 -10.59 -2.78
C ARG A 99 -7.71 -10.29 -1.32
N VAL A 100 -7.17 -9.11 -0.98
CA VAL A 100 -6.96 -8.71 0.43
C VAL A 100 -8.29 -8.57 1.17
N LEU A 101 -9.33 -8.11 0.47
CA LEU A 101 -10.66 -7.83 1.01
C LEU A 101 -11.58 -9.04 1.02
N GLU A 102 -11.31 -10.06 0.21
CA GLU A 102 -12.00 -11.35 0.20
C GLU A 102 -11.71 -12.16 1.49
N GLN A 103 -12.51 -11.93 2.54
CA GLN A 103 -12.49 -12.69 3.80
C GLN A 103 -13.89 -12.88 4.39
#